data_AF-C3N396-F1
#
_entry.id   AF-C3N396-F1
#
_cell.length_a   1.000
_cell.length_b   1.000
_cell.length_c   1.000
_cell.angle_alpha   90.00
_cell.angle_beta   90.00
_cell.angle_gamma   90.00
#
_symmetry.space_group_name_H-M   'P 1'
#
loop_
_entity.id
_entity.type
_entity.pdbx_description
1 polymer ?
#
loop_
_entity_poly.entity_id
_entity_poly.type
_entity_poly.pdbx_seq_one_letter_code
_entity_poly.pdbx_strand_id
1 'polypeptide(L)'
;MKVRILTETQQRGTFATMLLLYKKLLEIGIDAKIYTTFNSEYNVLPYPNKSRIFGYEKMVNIEKYSEKIFRIIYESKDTIIHIANAMYGILPIAEKIMPKS
;
A
#
# COMPACT_ATOMS: atom_id res chain seq x y z
N MET A 1 -3.78 -12.71 -16.16
CA MET A 1 -3.52 -11.35 -15.65
C MET A 1 -4.12 -11.25 -14.27
N LYS A 2 -3.29 -10.87 -13.31
CA LYS A 2 -3.68 -10.74 -11.91
C LYS A 2 -3.50 -9.29 -11.48
N VAL A 3 -4.46 -8.74 -10.76
CA VAL A 3 -4.32 -7.42 -10.15
C VAL A 3 -4.35 -7.58 -8.64
N ARG A 4 -3.38 -6.98 -7.96
CA ARG A 4 -3.28 -6.99 -6.51
C ARG A 4 -3.28 -5.54 -6.03
N ILE A 5 -4.34 -5.19 -5.33
CA ILE A 5 -4.59 -3.85 -4.82
C ILE A 5 -4.04 -3.80 -3.40
N LEU A 6 -3.05 -2.95 -3.14
CA LEU A 6 -2.56 -2.64 -1.80
C LEU A 6 -3.13 -1.30 -1.35
N THR A 7 -3.81 -1.25 -0.21
CA THR A 7 -4.20 0.01 0.43
C THR A 7 -3.63 0.13 1.83
N GLU A 8 -2.99 1.27 2.08
CA GLU A 8 -2.27 1.52 3.34
C GLU A 8 -2.96 2.58 4.21
N THR A 9 -4.15 3.02 3.79
CA THR A 9 -4.91 4.09 4.43
C THR A 9 -6.40 3.76 4.54
N GLN A 10 -7.01 4.16 5.65
CA GLN A 10 -8.46 4.08 5.88
C GLN A 10 -9.21 5.32 5.38
N GLN A 11 -8.54 6.22 4.65
CA GLN A 11 -9.18 7.43 4.14
C GLN A 11 -10.36 7.05 3.24
N ARG A 12 -11.57 7.51 3.63
CA ARG A 12 -12.84 7.10 3.00
C ARG A 12 -12.85 7.24 1.49
N GLY A 13 -12.34 8.36 0.97
CA GLY A 13 -12.26 8.62 -0.47
C GLY A 13 -11.37 7.62 -1.21
N THR A 14 -10.14 7.43 -0.73
CA THR A 14 -9.21 6.45 -1.28
C THR A 14 -9.81 5.05 -1.26
N PHE A 15 -10.37 4.64 -0.12
CA PHE A 15 -10.96 3.32 0.03
C PHE A 15 -12.16 3.10 -0.91
N ALA A 16 -13.05 4.08 -1.03
CA ALA A 16 -14.20 4.01 -1.95
C ALA A 16 -13.77 3.84 -3.41
N THR A 17 -12.78 4.62 -3.86
CA THR A 17 -12.23 4.50 -5.22
C THR A 17 -11.60 3.14 -5.45
N MET A 18 -10.87 2.60 -4.47
CA MET A 18 -10.27 1.28 -4.55
C MET A 18 -11.30 0.16 -4.67
N LEU A 19 -12.39 0.24 -3.90
CA LEU A 19 -13.49 -0.71 -3.99
C LEU A 19 -14.19 -0.67 -5.36
N LEU A 20 -14.36 0.53 -5.93
CA LEU A 20 -14.94 0.68 -7.26
C LEU A 20 -14.05 0.03 -8.33
N LEU A 21 -12.74 0.29 -8.29
CA LEU A 21 -11.77 -0.33 -9.19
C LEU A 21 -11.80 -1.86 -9.05
N TYR A 22 -11.75 -2.36 -7.82
CA TYR A 22 -11.80 -3.80 -7.54
C TYR A 22 -13.04 -4.47 -8.16
N LYS A 23 -14.22 -3.88 -7.96
CA LYS A 23 -15.46 -4.39 -8.57
C LYS A 23 -15.41 -4.40 -10.09
N LYS A 24 -14.92 -3.31 -10.70
CA LYS A 24 -14.79 -3.21 -12.16
C LYS A 24 -13.84 -4.25 -12.76
N LEU A 25 -12.75 -4.56 -12.07
CA LEU A 25 -11.81 -5.61 -12.49
C LEU A 25 -12.47 -7.00 -12.45
N LEU A 26 -13.22 -7.30 -11.39
CA LEU A 26 -13.96 -8.57 -11.28
C LEU A 26 -15.06 -8.69 -12.36
N GLU A 27 -15.80 -7.60 -12.63
CA GLU A 27 -16.85 -7.57 -13.66
C GLU A 27 -16.33 -7.95 -15.06
N ILE A 28 -15.07 -7.61 -15.38
CA ILE A 28 -14.42 -7.95 -16.65
C ILE A 28 -13.58 -9.24 -16.60
N GLY A 29 -13.74 -10.05 -15.53
CA GLY A 29 -13.10 -11.37 -15.41
C GLY A 29 -11.62 -11.36 -15.03
N ILE A 30 -11.10 -10.25 -14.48
CA ILE A 30 -9.72 -10.19 -13.99
C ILE A 30 -9.65 -10.74 -12.56
N ASP A 31 -8.69 -11.64 -12.30
CA ASP A 31 -8.35 -12.08 -10.94
C ASP A 31 -7.80 -10.88 -10.15
N ALA A 32 -8.63 -10.31 -9.29
CA ALA A 32 -8.27 -9.19 -8.43
C ALA A 32 -8.33 -9.59 -6.94
N LYS A 33 -7.42 -9.05 -6.13
CA LYS A 33 -7.46 -9.17 -4.65
C LYS A 33 -7.09 -7.84 -3.99
N ILE A 34 -7.70 -7.55 -2.85
CA ILE A 34 -7.38 -6.39 -1.99
C ILE A 34 -6.52 -6.85 -0.82
N TYR A 35 -5.48 -6.09 -0.53
CA TYR A 35 -4.60 -6.19 0.63
C TYR A 35 -4.61 -4.89 1.43
N THR A 36 -4.66 -5.00 2.76
CA THR A 36 -4.67 -3.84 3.66
C THR A 36 -3.56 -3.94 4.69
N THR A 37 -2.96 -2.82 5.09
CA THR A 37 -2.04 -2.79 6.25
C THR A 37 -2.76 -2.50 7.57
N PHE A 38 -4.06 -2.22 7.52
CA PHE A 38 -4.96 -2.03 8.65
C PHE A 38 -5.99 -3.16 8.74
N ASN A 39 -6.64 -3.28 9.89
CA ASN A 39 -7.67 -4.30 10.11
C ASN A 39 -8.87 -4.08 9.16
N SER A 40 -9.22 -5.08 8.38
CA SER A 40 -10.32 -5.06 7.41
C SER A 40 -10.86 -6.46 7.12
N GLU A 41 -11.96 -6.56 6.38
CA GLU A 41 -12.51 -7.83 5.87
C GLU A 41 -11.71 -8.44 4.71
N TYR A 42 -10.71 -7.73 4.19
CA TYR A 42 -9.87 -8.16 3.06
C TYR A 42 -8.59 -8.85 3.54
N ASN A 43 -7.63 -9.08 2.64
CA ASN A 43 -6.37 -9.73 2.99
C ASN A 43 -5.49 -8.78 3.82
N VAL A 44 -5.54 -8.94 5.14
CA VAL A 44 -4.74 -8.11 6.06
C VAL A 44 -3.27 -8.56 6.02
N LEU A 45 -2.38 -7.62 5.76
CA LEU A 45 -0.94 -7.84 5.72
C LEU A 45 -0.33 -7.83 7.13
N PRO A 46 0.82 -8.47 7.33
CA PRO A 46 1.53 -8.41 8.59
C PRO A 46 1.84 -6.95 8.97
N TYR A 47 1.66 -6.60 10.23
CA TYR A 47 2.05 -5.29 10.73
C TYR A 47 3.56 -5.07 10.60
N PRO A 48 4.01 -3.83 10.31
CA PRO A 48 5.42 -3.48 10.40
C PRO A 48 5.90 -3.66 11.85
N ASN A 49 7.17 -4.02 12.01
CA ASN A 49 7.77 -4.17 13.34
C ASN A 49 7.63 -2.86 14.12
N LYS A 50 7.10 -2.92 15.35
CA LYS A 50 6.96 -1.76 16.22
C LYS A 50 8.35 -1.15 16.51
N SER A 51 8.69 -0.05 15.87
CA SER A 51 9.80 0.81 16.29
C SER A 51 9.29 1.80 17.32
N ARG A 52 10.02 1.96 18.43
CA ARG A 52 9.68 2.96 19.47
C ARG A 52 9.93 4.41 19.00
N ILE A 53 10.62 4.61 17.87
CA ILE A 53 11.20 5.89 17.49
C ILE A 53 10.45 6.56 16.31
N PHE A 54 9.71 5.80 15.52
CA PHE A 54 9.08 6.31 14.29
C PHE A 54 7.57 6.06 14.27
N GLY A 55 6.83 6.92 13.56
CA GLY A 55 5.39 6.73 13.34
C GLY A 55 5.09 5.59 12.38
N TYR A 56 3.84 5.09 12.40
CA TYR A 56 3.37 3.97 11.59
C TYR A 56 3.65 4.15 10.08
N GLU A 57 3.37 5.34 9.54
CA GLU A 57 3.61 5.68 8.12
C GLU A 57 5.08 5.52 7.71
N LYS A 58 6.01 5.92 8.57
CA LYS A 58 7.44 5.76 8.28
C LYS A 58 7.86 4.28 8.32
N MET A 59 7.18 3.46 9.13
CA MET A 59 7.48 2.03 9.21
C MET A 59 6.91 1.22 8.05
N VAL A 60 5.76 1.58 7.49
CA VAL A 60 5.24 0.91 6.28
C VAL A 60 6.07 1.24 5.04
N ASN A 61 6.82 2.35 5.07
CA ASN A 61 7.69 2.77 3.98
C ASN A 61 9.16 2.29 4.09
N ILE A 62 9.52 1.49 5.09
CA ILE A 62 10.89 0.95 5.20
C ILE A 62 11.11 -0.18 4.19
N GLU A 63 12.26 -0.15 3.52
CA GLU A 63 12.65 -1.12 2.47
C GLU A 63 12.43 -2.58 2.89
N LYS A 64 12.92 -3.00 4.07
CA LYS A 64 12.76 -4.38 4.56
C LYS A 64 11.31 -4.82 4.71
N TYR A 65 10.43 -3.90 5.09
CA TYR A 65 9.00 -4.20 5.18
C TYR A 65 8.39 -4.26 3.79
N SER A 66 8.72 -3.30 2.93
CA SER A 66 8.26 -3.27 1.54
C SER A 66 8.65 -4.54 0.78
N GLU A 67 9.86 -5.06 0.96
CA GLU A 67 10.30 -6.33 0.39
C GLU A 67 9.46 -7.52 0.90
N LYS A 68 9.19 -7.55 2.21
CA LYS A 68 8.37 -8.60 2.82
C LYS A 68 6.95 -8.56 2.25
N ILE A 69 6.35 -7.38 2.15
CA ILE A 69 5.02 -7.19 1.58
C ILE A 69 5.00 -7.56 0.10
N PHE A 70 6.00 -7.13 -0.67
CA PHE A 70 6.11 -7.46 -2.08
C PHE A 70 6.14 -8.98 -2.30
N ARG A 71 6.90 -9.74 -1.50
CA ARG A 71 6.94 -11.21 -1.59
C ARG A 71 5.60 -11.90 -1.28
N ILE A 72 4.74 -11.27 -0.49
CA ILE A 72 3.40 -11.80 -0.16
C ILE A 72 2.43 -11.51 -1.30
N ILE A 73 2.48 -10.31 -1.86
CA ILE A 73 1.52 -9.83 -2.86
C ILE A 73 1.87 -10.33 -4.27
N TYR A 74 3.16 -10.43 -4.58
CA TYR A 74 3.65 -10.84 -5.89
C TYR A 74 3.53 -12.35 -6.06
N GLU A 75 2.69 -12.79 -7.01
CA GLU A 75 2.48 -14.22 -7.28
C GLU A 75 3.23 -14.69 -8.54
N SER A 76 3.28 -13.86 -9.58
CA SER A 76 3.81 -14.24 -10.90
C SER A 76 4.08 -13.02 -11.78
N LYS A 77 4.79 -13.22 -12.90
CA LYS A 77 5.16 -12.14 -13.86
C LYS A 77 3.96 -11.42 -14.49
N ASP A 78 2.77 -12.01 -14.50
CA ASP A 78 1.53 -11.40 -14.99
C ASP A 78 0.74 -10.66 -13.89
N THR A 79 1.37 -10.41 -12.74
CA THR A 79 0.80 -9.67 -11.61
C THR A 79 1.07 -8.17 -11.74
N ILE A 80 -0.01 -7.38 -11.76
CA ILE A 80 0.01 -5.93 -11.62
C ILE A 80 -0.27 -5.59 -10.16
N ILE A 81 0.58 -4.77 -9.55
CA ILE A 81 0.39 -4.27 -8.19
C ILE A 81 -0.06 -2.82 -8.27
N HIS A 82 -1.26 -2.53 -7.77
CA HIS A 82 -1.79 -1.18 -7.66
C HIS A 82 -1.71 -0.73 -6.20
N ILE A 83 -0.99 0.37 -5.93
CA ILE A 83 -0.74 0.85 -4.56
C ILE A 83 -1.52 2.13 -4.33
N ALA A 84 -2.40 2.10 -3.34
CA ALA A 84 -3.19 3.23 -2.84
C ALA A 84 -2.75 3.58 -1.42
N ASN A 85 -1.75 4.47 -1.36
CA ASN A 85 -1.23 5.00 -0.11
C ASN A 85 -1.62 6.48 0.01
N ALA A 86 -1.98 6.92 1.22
CA ALA A 86 -2.01 8.34 1.55
C ALA A 86 -0.57 8.78 1.88
N MET A 87 0.24 9.07 0.87
CA MET A 87 1.49 9.82 1.08
C MET A 87 1.18 11.30 1.36
N TYR A 88 0.46 11.57 2.45
CA TYR A 88 0.31 12.93 2.99
C TYR A 88 1.21 13.05 4.23
N GLY A 89 2.54 13.08 4.03
CA GLY A 89 3.45 13.28 5.17
C GLY A 89 4.96 13.14 4.94
N ILE A 90 5.44 12.50 3.86
CA ILE A 90 6.89 12.31 3.59
C ILE A 90 7.39 13.21 2.44
N LEU A 91 6.84 14.41 2.31
CA LEU A 91 7.48 15.51 1.58
C LEU A 91 7.48 16.74 2.49
N PRO A 92 8.29 16.72 3.57
CA PRO A 92 9.22 17.83 3.77
C PRO A 92 10.58 17.40 4.39
N ILE A 93 11.20 16.32 3.89
CA ILE A 93 12.62 16.04 4.19
C ILE A 93 13.53 16.58 3.07
N ALA A 94 13.01 16.76 1.86
CA ALA A 94 13.76 17.36 0.74
C ALA A 94 14.15 18.83 1.00
N GLU A 95 13.36 19.59 1.76
CA GLU A 95 13.67 21.00 2.07
C GLU A 95 14.66 21.19 3.24
N LYS A 96 14.96 20.15 4.01
CA LYS A 96 15.91 20.25 5.15
C LYS A 96 17.34 19.82 4.79
N ILE A 97 17.56 19.25 3.60
CA ILE A 97 18.87 18.71 3.18
C ILE A 97 19.51 19.56 2.07
N MET A 98 18.77 20.45 1.40
CA MET A 98 19.38 21.41 0.49
C MET A 98 19.87 22.63 1.29
N PRO A 99 21.19 22.91 1.37
CA PRO A 99 21.64 24.22 1.80
C PRO A 99 21.04 25.25 0.84
N LYS A 100 20.46 26.32 1.37
CA LYS A 100 20.12 27.49 0.56
C LYS A 100 21.42 28.02 -0.04
N SER A 101 21.67 27.71 -1.30
CA SER A 101 22.65 28.36 -2.15
C SER A 101 22.02 29.57 -2.82
#